data_AF-J8HKH3-F1
#
_entry.id   AF-J8HKH3-F1
#
_cell.length_a   1.000
_cell.length_b   1.000
_cell.length_c   1.000
_cell.angle_alpha   90.00
_cell.angle_beta   90.00
_cell.angle_gamma   90.00
#
_symmetry.space_group_name_H-M   'P 1'
#
loop_
_entity.id
_entity.type
_entity.pdbx_description
1 polymer ?
#
loop_
_entity_poly.entity_id
_entity_poly.type
_entity_poly.pdbx_seq_one_letter_code
_entity_poly.pdbx_strand_id
1 'polypeptide(L)'
;MSITLNEGETSIFTSITYLQSGNDKQQKVYDVMNKLNIMADLALYSPVLCGTISIRIDTLHSDLDIVMEVHNYDVFEQEIRSLYGSYEGFEMKKKNIRNILTIKATFQFEGFEFELFGQPQPVRNQNAYKHMIVEHMLLMQHPHIRKKSSN
;
A
#
# COMPACT_ATOMS: atom_id res chain seq x y z
N MET A 1 16.30 12.00 18.76
CA MET A 1 17.21 11.42 17.75
C MET A 1 16.61 11.72 16.39
N SER A 2 17.11 12.75 15.72
CA SER A 2 16.57 13.16 14.42
C SER A 2 17.20 12.25 13.37
N ILE A 3 16.37 11.38 12.79
CA ILE A 3 16.78 10.53 11.68
C ILE A 3 16.70 11.42 10.44
N THR A 4 17.85 11.93 9.98
CA THR A 4 17.93 12.64 8.70
C THR A 4 17.78 11.61 7.59
N LEU A 5 16.63 11.61 6.91
CA LEU A 5 16.35 10.75 5.77
C LEU A 5 17.18 11.23 4.58
N ASN A 6 18.03 10.37 4.01
CA ASN A 6 18.52 10.61 2.66
C ASN A 6 17.34 10.39 1.69
N GLU A 7 17.05 11.37 0.83
CA GLU A 7 15.92 11.29 -0.12
C GLU A 7 15.99 10.03 -1.02
N GLY A 8 17.19 9.50 -1.25
CA GLY A 8 17.40 8.28 -2.04
C GLY A 8 16.90 6.98 -1.40
N GLU A 9 16.90 6.85 -0.06
CA GLU A 9 16.50 5.60 0.61
C GLU A 9 14.99 5.49 0.81
N THR A 10 14.28 6.63 0.86
CA THR A 10 12.81 6.66 0.97
C THR A 10 12.09 6.62 -0.38
N SER A 11 12.80 6.93 -1.46
CA SER A 11 12.28 6.91 -2.84
C SER A 11 11.90 5.50 -3.33
N ILE A 12 12.52 4.44 -2.77
CA ILE A 12 12.32 3.08 -3.26
C ILE A 12 10.85 2.61 -3.20
N PHE A 13 10.07 3.10 -2.23
CA PHE A 13 8.69 2.67 -2.03
C PHE A 13 7.66 3.44 -2.86
N THR A 14 8.05 4.47 -3.62
CA THR A 14 7.08 5.19 -4.49
C THR A 14 6.82 4.46 -5.81
N SER A 15 7.43 3.30 -6.03
CA SER A 15 7.23 2.41 -7.17
C SER A 15 7.16 0.97 -6.66
N ILE A 16 6.49 0.08 -7.39
CA ILE A 16 6.46 -1.36 -7.07
C ILE A 16 7.67 -2.13 -7.62
N THR A 17 8.57 -1.49 -8.37
CA THR A 17 9.70 -2.17 -9.05
C THR A 17 10.65 -2.90 -8.08
N TYR A 18 10.74 -2.49 -6.82
CA TYR A 18 11.55 -3.20 -5.83
C TYR A 18 11.03 -4.61 -5.51
N LEU A 19 9.76 -4.90 -5.81
CA LEU A 19 9.18 -6.23 -5.64
C LEU A 19 9.75 -7.27 -6.61
N GLN A 20 10.28 -6.83 -7.76
CA GLN A 20 10.84 -7.72 -8.78
C GLN A 20 12.09 -8.47 -8.31
N SER A 21 12.89 -7.83 -7.43
CA SER A 21 14.04 -8.47 -6.76
C SER A 21 13.65 -9.03 -5.38
N GLY A 22 12.35 -9.18 -5.15
CA GLY A 22 11.70 -9.67 -3.95
C GLY A 22 11.79 -11.18 -3.75
N ASN A 23 11.19 -11.65 -2.65
CA ASN A 23 10.87 -13.08 -2.52
C ASN A 23 9.76 -13.49 -3.51
N ASP A 24 9.45 -14.78 -3.58
CA ASP A 24 8.45 -15.31 -4.51
C ASP A 24 7.08 -14.63 -4.37
N LYS A 25 6.68 -14.29 -3.14
CA LYS A 25 5.42 -13.59 -2.88
C LYS A 25 5.45 -12.15 -3.39
N GLN A 26 6.53 -11.41 -3.19
CA GLN A 26 6.70 -10.05 -3.72
C GLN A 26 6.69 -10.05 -5.26
N GLN A 27 7.38 -11.00 -5.89
CA GLN A 27 7.36 -11.13 -7.35
C GLN A 27 5.95 -11.44 -7.86
N LYS A 28 5.22 -12.35 -7.19
CA LYS A 28 3.81 -12.62 -7.52
C LYS A 28 2.93 -11.38 -7.36
N VAL A 29 3.13 -10.59 -6.30
CA VAL A 29 2.40 -9.32 -6.10
C VAL A 29 2.71 -8.35 -7.23
N TYR A 30 3.97 -8.20 -7.63
CA TYR A 30 4.36 -7.38 -8.77
C TYR A 30 3.60 -7.79 -10.04
N ASP A 31 3.54 -9.08 -10.34
CA ASP A 31 2.83 -9.59 -11.52
C ASP A 31 1.32 -9.32 -11.45
N VAL A 32 0.70 -9.56 -10.29
CA VAL A 32 -0.74 -9.32 -10.08
C VAL A 32 -1.06 -7.83 -10.20
N MET A 33 -0.25 -6.94 -9.63
CA MET A 33 -0.46 -5.49 -9.73
C MET A 33 -0.32 -4.97 -11.15
N ASN A 34 0.64 -5.49 -11.93
CA ASN A 34 0.77 -5.13 -13.34
C ASN A 34 -0.36 -5.70 -14.19
N LYS A 35 -0.82 -6.93 -13.90
CA LYS A 35 -1.98 -7.52 -14.58
C LYS A 35 -3.26 -6.71 -14.35
N LEU A 36 -3.43 -6.17 -13.14
CA LEU A 36 -4.54 -5.29 -12.80
C LEU A 36 -4.36 -3.85 -13.33
N ASN A 37 -3.15 -3.47 -13.74
CA ASN A 37 -2.78 -2.11 -14.14
C ASN A 37 -3.03 -1.01 -13.08
N ILE A 38 -3.17 -1.40 -11.82
CA ILE A 38 -3.69 -0.52 -10.75
C ILE A 38 -2.86 0.74 -10.51
N MET A 39 -1.53 0.65 -10.63
CA MET A 39 -0.66 1.81 -10.41
C MET A 39 -0.77 2.86 -11.52
N ALA A 40 -1.08 2.44 -12.74
CA ALA A 40 -1.31 3.34 -13.86
C ALA A 40 -2.74 3.91 -13.82
N ASP A 41 -3.73 3.06 -13.55
CA ASP A 41 -5.14 3.48 -13.47
C ASP A 41 -5.35 4.52 -12.37
N LEU A 42 -4.64 4.40 -11.24
CA LEU A 42 -4.78 5.29 -10.09
C LEU A 42 -3.69 6.37 -10.01
N ALA A 43 -2.89 6.57 -11.06
CA ALA A 43 -1.72 7.45 -11.05
C ALA A 43 -2.03 8.89 -10.60
N LEU A 44 -3.23 9.40 -10.89
CA LEU A 44 -3.69 10.73 -10.44
C LEU A 44 -3.64 10.91 -8.92
N TYR A 45 -3.80 9.81 -8.17
CA TYR A 45 -3.84 9.80 -6.70
C TYR A 45 -2.50 9.44 -6.05
N SER A 46 -1.43 9.29 -6.85
CA SER A 46 -0.09 8.91 -6.41
C SER A 46 -0.08 7.62 -5.56
N PRO A 47 -0.50 6.48 -6.11
CA PRO A 47 -0.71 5.25 -5.35
C PRO A 47 0.63 4.68 -4.87
N VAL A 48 0.68 4.24 -3.62
CA VAL A 48 1.85 3.59 -3.03
C VAL A 48 1.44 2.32 -2.30
N LEU A 49 2.12 1.22 -2.64
CA LEU A 49 1.98 -0.03 -1.91
C LEU A 49 2.68 0.09 -0.55
N CYS A 50 1.89 0.06 0.51
CA CYS A 50 2.32 0.02 1.89
C CYS A 50 2.16 -1.38 2.49
N GLY A 51 2.58 -1.51 3.76
CA GLY A 51 2.30 -2.69 4.55
C GLY A 51 3.45 -3.69 4.59
N THR A 52 3.14 -4.84 5.17
CA THR A 52 4.13 -5.86 5.55
C THR A 52 4.81 -6.53 4.35
N ILE A 53 4.11 -6.61 3.22
CA ILE A 53 4.64 -7.16 1.96
C ILE A 53 5.76 -6.27 1.42
N SER A 54 5.65 -4.95 1.53
CA SER A 54 6.67 -4.01 1.08
C SER A 54 8.02 -4.23 1.78
N ILE A 55 8.00 -4.64 3.05
CA ILE A 55 9.20 -4.77 3.90
C ILE A 55 9.57 -6.22 4.27
N ARG A 56 8.94 -7.21 3.62
CA ARG A 56 9.23 -8.66 3.76
C ARG A 56 9.02 -9.21 5.18
N ILE A 57 7.99 -8.74 5.87
CA ILE A 57 7.55 -9.32 7.16
C ILE A 57 6.11 -9.83 7.09
N ASP A 58 5.62 -10.03 5.87
CA ASP A 58 4.27 -10.46 5.60
C ASP A 58 4.02 -11.93 5.96
N THR A 59 2.75 -12.23 6.17
CA THR A 59 2.23 -13.58 6.42
C THR A 59 1.53 -14.08 5.15
N LEU A 60 1.15 -15.36 5.10
CA LEU A 60 0.43 -15.92 3.95
C LEU A 60 -0.86 -15.14 3.60
N HIS A 61 -1.50 -14.54 4.61
CA HIS A 61 -2.77 -13.83 4.50
C HIS A 61 -2.65 -12.31 4.46
N SER A 62 -1.43 -11.76 4.31
CA SER A 62 -1.27 -10.31 4.22
C SER A 62 -1.94 -9.76 2.96
N ASP A 63 -2.73 -8.72 3.17
CA ASP A 63 -3.39 -7.85 2.22
C ASP A 63 -2.43 -6.91 1.50
N LEU A 64 -2.93 -6.31 0.41
CA LEU A 64 -2.23 -5.30 -0.38
C LEU A 64 -2.79 -3.91 -0.05
N ASP A 65 -2.13 -3.25 0.91
CA ASP A 65 -2.45 -1.88 1.31
C ASP A 65 -1.95 -0.88 0.25
N ILE A 66 -2.84 -0.19 -0.45
CA ILE A 66 -2.48 0.90 -1.36
C ILE A 66 -3.02 2.21 -0.80
N VAL A 67 -2.10 3.13 -0.51
CA VAL A 67 -2.43 4.46 0.03
C VAL A 67 -2.33 5.52 -1.05
N MET A 68 -3.22 6.49 -1.00
CA MET A 68 -3.45 7.48 -2.04
C MET A 68 -3.83 8.84 -1.47
N GLU A 69 -3.48 9.90 -2.19
CA GLU A 69 -3.93 11.27 -1.90
C GLU A 69 -5.24 11.54 -2.65
N VAL A 70 -6.33 11.73 -1.91
CA VAL A 70 -7.69 11.91 -2.45
C VAL A 70 -8.36 13.11 -1.78
N HIS A 71 -8.68 14.14 -2.57
CA HIS A 71 -9.38 15.33 -2.11
C HIS A 71 -10.85 15.36 -2.51
N ASN A 72 -11.20 14.78 -3.66
CA ASN A 72 -12.58 14.66 -4.12
C ASN A 72 -13.05 13.21 -4.00
N TYR A 73 -13.72 12.90 -2.90
CA TYR A 73 -14.17 11.54 -2.62
C TYR A 73 -15.25 11.03 -3.56
N ASP A 74 -16.09 11.91 -4.11
CA ASP A 74 -17.20 11.47 -4.96
C ASP A 74 -16.70 11.08 -6.35
N VAL A 75 -15.73 11.83 -6.90
CA VAL A 75 -15.02 11.46 -8.12
C VAL A 75 -14.26 10.16 -7.93
N PHE A 76 -13.49 10.05 -6.85
CA PHE A 76 -12.76 8.82 -6.52
C PHE A 76 -13.70 7.61 -6.37
N GLU A 77 -14.83 7.77 -5.67
CA GLU A 77 -15.82 6.70 -5.48
C GLU A 77 -16.39 6.21 -6.81
N GLN A 78 -16.72 7.12 -7.74
CA GLN A 78 -17.21 6.76 -9.06
C GLN A 78 -16.14 6.00 -9.87
N GLU A 79 -14.90 6.48 -9.85
CA GLU A 79 -13.79 5.88 -10.56
C GLU A 79 -13.46 4.47 -10.04
N ILE A 80 -13.35 4.31 -8.71
CA ILE A 80 -13.08 3.00 -8.09
C ILE A 80 -14.23 2.02 -8.33
N ARG A 81 -15.49 2.46 -8.29
CA ARG A 81 -16.63 1.59 -8.66
C ARG A 81 -16.59 1.19 -10.14
N SER A 82 -16.20 2.11 -11.02
CA SER A 82 -16.10 1.82 -12.45
C SER A 82 -14.98 0.82 -12.76
N LEU A 83 -13.81 0.98 -12.12
CA LEU A 83 -12.65 0.13 -12.37
C LEU A 83 -12.76 -1.23 -11.69
N TYR A 84 -13.22 -1.25 -10.44
CA TYR A 84 -13.10 -2.42 -9.56
C TYR A 84 -14.43 -2.96 -9.02
N GLY A 85 -15.56 -2.30 -9.29
CA GLY A 85 -16.86 -2.64 -8.71
C GLY A 85 -17.41 -4.02 -9.09
N SER A 86 -16.89 -4.65 -10.14
CA SER A 86 -17.26 -6.01 -10.56
C SER A 86 -16.42 -7.11 -9.94
N TYR A 87 -15.34 -6.79 -9.23
CA TYR A 87 -14.50 -7.80 -8.58
C TYR A 87 -15.16 -8.37 -7.33
N GLU A 88 -14.81 -9.60 -7.00
CA GLU A 88 -15.29 -10.28 -5.80
C GLU A 88 -14.91 -9.50 -4.53
N GLY A 89 -15.81 -9.48 -3.55
CA GLY A 89 -15.56 -8.79 -2.28
C GLY A 89 -15.50 -7.27 -2.39
N PHE A 90 -15.95 -6.68 -3.50
CA PHE A 90 -15.98 -5.23 -3.64
C PHE A 90 -16.83 -4.56 -2.55
N GLU A 91 -16.19 -3.77 -1.70
CA GLU A 91 -16.84 -2.94 -0.67
C GLU A 91 -16.22 -1.54 -0.70
N MET A 92 -17.00 -0.51 -0.37
CA MET A 92 -16.46 0.83 -0.21
C MET A 92 -17.15 1.56 0.94
N LYS A 93 -16.34 2.20 1.80
CA LYS A 93 -16.78 2.87 3.02
C LYS A 93 -15.95 4.10 3.33
N LYS A 94 -16.60 5.15 3.84
CA LYS A 94 -15.95 6.33 4.42
C LYS A 94 -15.89 6.15 5.94
N LYS A 95 -14.72 6.37 6.55
CA LYS A 95 -14.52 6.30 8.01
C LYS A 95 -13.56 7.37 8.49
N ASN A 96 -13.72 7.81 9.74
CA ASN A 96 -12.74 8.69 10.38
C ASN A 96 -11.63 7.85 11.01
N ILE A 97 -10.39 8.06 10.55
CA ILE A 97 -9.20 7.43 11.12
C ILE A 97 -8.31 8.53 11.69
N ARG A 98 -8.11 8.55 13.01
CA ARG A 98 -7.31 9.59 13.69
C ARG A 98 -7.72 11.02 13.29
N ASN A 99 -9.04 11.27 13.28
CA ASN A 99 -9.66 12.55 12.91
C ASN A 99 -9.50 12.96 11.43
N ILE A 100 -9.12 12.03 10.55
CA ILE A 100 -9.03 12.25 9.11
C ILE A 100 -10.11 11.38 8.44
N LEU A 101 -11.00 12.03 7.68
CA LEU A 101 -11.95 11.32 6.83
C LEU A 101 -11.16 10.52 5.78
N THR A 102 -11.37 9.21 5.77
CA THR A 102 -10.67 8.27 4.90
C THR A 102 -11.70 7.47 4.13
N ILE A 103 -11.58 7.42 2.81
CA ILE A 103 -12.33 6.47 1.98
C ILE A 103 -11.52 5.19 1.86
N LYS A 104 -12.16 4.05 2.10
CA LYS A 104 -11.57 2.72 1.95
C LYS A 104 -12.38 1.93 0.93
N ALA A 105 -11.71 1.32 -0.04
CA ALA A 105 -12.29 0.30 -0.90
C ALA A 105 -11.56 -1.02 -0.72
N THR A 106 -12.27 -2.14 -0.80
CA THR A 106 -11.70 -3.49 -0.76
C THR A 106 -12.21 -4.28 -1.94
N PHE A 107 -11.40 -5.20 -2.46
CA PHE A 107 -11.81 -6.21 -3.45
C PHE A 107 -10.76 -7.31 -3.53
N GLN A 108 -11.10 -8.41 -4.19
CA GLN A 108 -10.18 -9.53 -4.41
C GLN A 108 -9.81 -9.67 -5.89
N PHE A 109 -8.54 -9.96 -6.15
CA PHE A 109 -8.03 -10.23 -7.48
C PHE A 109 -6.85 -11.21 -7.43
N GLU A 110 -6.91 -12.28 -8.23
CA GLU A 110 -5.83 -13.30 -8.34
C GLU A 110 -5.35 -13.89 -7.00
N GLY A 111 -6.29 -14.05 -6.05
CA GLY A 111 -6.02 -14.61 -4.72
C GLY A 111 -5.40 -13.63 -3.72
N PHE A 112 -5.38 -12.33 -4.05
CA PHE A 112 -4.99 -11.26 -3.13
C PHE A 112 -6.17 -10.36 -2.78
N GLU A 113 -6.25 -9.95 -1.53
CA GLU A 113 -7.14 -8.88 -1.07
C GLU A 113 -6.42 -7.54 -1.25
N PHE A 114 -7.07 -6.63 -1.98
CA PHE A 114 -6.64 -5.26 -2.16
C PHE A 114 -7.39 -4.36 -1.20
N GLU A 115 -6.65 -3.53 -0.46
CA GLU A 115 -7.21 -2.49 0.39
C GLU A 115 -6.73 -1.12 -0.10
N LEU A 116 -7.64 -0.33 -0.67
CA LEU A 116 -7.36 1.00 -1.17
C LEU A 116 -7.75 2.05 -0.14
N PHE A 117 -6.85 2.97 0.20
CA PHE A 117 -7.07 4.02 1.18
C PHE A 117 -6.83 5.40 0.56
N GLY A 118 -7.88 6.22 0.50
CA GLY A 118 -7.80 7.62 0.09
C GLY A 118 -7.90 8.56 1.29
N GLN A 119 -6.89 9.43 1.45
CA GLN A 119 -6.88 10.49 2.47
C GLN A 119 -6.55 11.85 1.82
N PRO A 120 -7.02 12.99 2.37
CA PRO A 120 -6.81 14.31 1.79
C PRO A 120 -5.45 14.87 2.20
N GLN A 121 -4.41 14.05 2.09
CA GLN A 121 -3.04 14.41 2.45
C GLN A 121 -2.05 13.65 1.56
N PRO A 122 -0.87 14.26 1.29
CA PRO A 122 0.20 13.59 0.55
C PRO A 122 0.58 12.25 1.18
N VAL A 123 0.80 11.24 0.34
CA VAL A 123 1.11 9.87 0.79
C VAL A 123 2.27 9.82 1.80
N ARG A 124 3.33 10.59 1.58
CA ARG A 124 4.48 10.67 2.50
C ARG A 124 4.12 11.20 3.89
N ASN A 125 3.01 11.93 4.01
CA ASN A 125 2.48 12.44 5.27
C ASN A 125 1.50 11.47 5.94
N GLN A 126 0.99 10.47 5.22
CA GLN A 126 0.08 9.46 5.76
C GLN A 126 0.79 8.54 6.74
N ASN A 127 0.05 8.11 7.77
CA ASN A 127 0.60 7.29 8.84
C ASN A 127 1.08 5.92 8.33
N ALA A 128 0.33 5.28 7.41
CA ALA A 128 0.72 3.99 6.85
C ALA A 128 2.10 4.03 6.18
N TYR A 129 2.35 5.04 5.35
CA TYR A 129 3.68 5.26 4.75
C TYR A 129 4.75 5.50 5.82
N LYS A 130 4.51 6.42 6.76
CA LYS A 130 5.45 6.72 7.85
C LYS A 130 5.79 5.49 8.69
N HIS A 131 4.78 4.68 9.03
CA HIS A 131 4.96 3.43 9.77
C HIS A 131 5.84 2.45 8.99
N MET A 132 5.54 2.22 7.70
CA MET A 132 6.34 1.35 6.84
C MET A 132 7.82 1.80 6.75
N ILE A 133 8.07 3.11 6.59
CA ILE A 133 9.45 3.63 6.56
C ILE A 133 10.16 3.38 7.89
N VAL A 134 9.53 3.69 9.03
CA VAL A 134 10.15 3.46 10.35
C VAL A 134 10.44 1.97 10.57
N GLU A 135 9.52 1.08 10.22
CA GLU A 135 9.73 -0.37 10.33
C GLU A 135 10.87 -0.84 9.42
N HIS A 136 10.90 -0.38 8.17
CA HIS A 136 12.01 -0.66 7.25
C HIS A 136 13.36 -0.25 7.85
N MET A 137 13.45 0.96 8.41
CA MET A 137 14.68 1.46 9.02
C MET A 137 15.12 0.63 10.23
N LEU A 138 14.17 0.23 11.08
CA LEU A 138 14.46 -0.64 12.22
C LEU A 138 14.97 -2.01 11.76
N LEU A 139 14.39 -2.59 10.71
CA LEU A 139 14.84 -3.85 10.14
C LEU A 139 16.23 -3.76 9.51
N MET A 140 16.59 -2.63 8.93
CA MET A 140 17.93 -2.38 8.38
C MET A 140 18.98 -2.22 9.50
N GLN A 141 18.62 -1.57 10.60
CA GLN A 141 19.51 -1.40 11.77
C GLN A 141 19.62 -2.67 12.62
N HIS A 142 18.57 -3.49 12.64
CA HIS A 142 18.50 -4.72 13.42
C HIS A 142 18.03 -5.91 12.57
N PRO A 143 18.87 -6.43 11.65
CA PRO A 143 18.48 -7.52 10.73
C PRO A 143 17.98 -8.80 11.42
N HIS A 144 18.39 -9.02 12.67
CA HIS A 144 17.99 -10.17 13.49
C HIS A 144 16.51 -10.12 13.95
N ILE A 145 15.84 -8.97 13.87
CA ILE A 145 14.43 -8.79 14.28
C ILE A 145 13.44 -9.36 13.25
N ARG A 146 13.89 -9.63 12.01
CA ARG A 146 13.05 -10.22 10.95
C ARG A 146 12.35 -11.54 11.35
N LYS A 147 12.85 -12.25 12.37
CA LYS A 147 12.23 -13.47 12.91
C LYS A 147 11.27 -13.15 14.07
N LYS A 148 10.03 -12.76 13.78
CA LYS A 148 8.91 -12.92 14.74
C LYS A 148 7.51 -12.79 14.12
N SER A 149 7.27 -13.44 12.99
CA SER A 149 5.89 -13.59 12.47
C SER A 149 5.72 -14.91 11.71
N SER A 150 6.13 -16.01 12.34
CA SER A 150 5.72 -17.36 11.95
C SER A 150 5.68 -18.18 13.23
N ASN A 151 4.53 -18.15 13.88
CA ASN A 151 4.12 -19.15 14.84
C ASN A 151 2.61 -19.32 14.71
#